data_AF-A0A7J9WQY2-F1
#
_entry.id   AF-A0A7J9WQY2-F1
#
_cell.length_a   1.000
_cell.length_b   1.000
_cell.length_c   1.000
_cell.angle_alpha   90.00
_cell.angle_beta   90.00
_cell.angle_gamma   90.00
#
_symmetry.space_group_name_H-M   'P 1'
#
loop_
_entity.id
_entity.type
_entity.pdbx_description
1 polymer ?
#
loop_
_entity_poly.entity_id
_entity_poly.type
_entity_poly.pdbx_seq_one_letter_code
_entity_poly.pdbx_strand_id
1 'polypeptide(L)'
;MEGEVRASVPQIVEEMPLHDHVQLYLREMARTALLTAEEEVDLAKRYEAGLEAERVLVEKPKLAAKRKRELFKVDRDGKRAKERLVQANLRLVVSVAKRYQGQGLPLLDLIQEGNLGLLRAVEKFDYRRGYKFSTYATWWIRQAVGRGVADKGRTIRLPVHMMERVRRALSMQRDLAESFGREPTLEELAGELG
;
A
#
# COMPACT_ATOMS: atom_id res chain seq x y z
N MET A 1 -12.55 -20.28 14.12
CA MET A 1 -12.71 -19.07 14.95
C MET A 1 -12.38 -17.87 14.05
N GLU A 2 -13.31 -17.56 13.15
CA GLU A 2 -13.15 -16.54 12.10
C GLU A 2 -13.94 -15.29 12.51
N GLY A 3 -13.25 -14.34 13.13
CA GLY A 3 -13.79 -13.02 13.43
C GLY A 3 -13.31 -12.04 12.38
N GLU A 4 -14.14 -11.78 11.37
CA GLU A 4 -13.92 -10.74 10.36
C GLU A 4 -13.74 -9.37 11.04
N VAL A 5 -12.53 -8.82 10.97
CA VAL A 5 -12.31 -7.38 11.22
C VAL A 5 -12.80 -6.60 10.02
N ARG A 6 -14.11 -6.56 9.81
CA ARG A 6 -14.80 -5.56 8.99
C ARG A 6 -15.25 -4.42 9.89
N ALA A 7 -14.30 -3.55 10.26
CA ALA A 7 -14.70 -2.24 10.78
C ALA A 7 -15.43 -1.49 9.66
N SER A 8 -16.67 -1.08 9.91
CA SER A 8 -17.49 -0.35 8.97
C SER A 8 -17.00 1.10 8.87
N VAL A 9 -16.77 1.56 7.64
CA VAL A 9 -16.33 2.93 7.31
C VAL A 9 -17.11 4.05 8.03
N PRO A 10 -18.44 3.97 8.28
CA PRO A 10 -19.15 5.03 9.00
C PRO A 10 -18.54 5.40 10.36
N GLN A 11 -18.01 4.44 11.13
CA GLN A 11 -17.37 4.72 12.43
C GLN A 11 -16.04 5.49 12.31
N ILE A 12 -15.41 5.51 11.13
CA ILE A 12 -14.13 6.18 10.90
C ILE A 12 -14.32 7.70 10.66
N VAL A 13 -15.55 8.15 10.37
CA VAL A 13 -15.81 9.50 9.84
C VAL A 13 -16.24 10.50 10.93
N GLU A 14 -16.75 10.03 12.08
CA GLU A 14 -17.48 10.88 13.05
C GLU A 14 -16.63 11.61 14.11
N GLU A 15 -15.37 11.24 14.39
CA GLU A 15 -14.61 11.79 15.54
C GLU A 15 -13.53 12.85 15.21
N MET A 16 -13.54 13.53 14.05
CA MET A 16 -12.46 14.48 13.69
C MET A 16 -12.95 15.85 13.18
N PRO A 17 -12.33 16.98 13.61
CA PRO A 17 -12.78 18.34 13.25
C PRO A 17 -12.63 18.65 11.75
N LEU A 18 -13.53 19.48 11.24
CA LEU A 18 -13.74 19.81 9.81
C LEU A 18 -12.57 20.48 9.04
N HIS A 19 -11.37 20.60 9.61
CA HIS A 19 -10.17 21.15 8.96
C HIS A 19 -9.11 20.09 8.61
N ASP A 20 -9.39 18.81 8.83
CA ASP A 20 -8.39 17.76 8.64
C ASP A 20 -8.27 17.32 7.17
N HIS A 21 -7.09 17.54 6.58
CA HIS A 21 -6.71 17.04 5.26
C HIS A 21 -6.87 15.50 5.15
N VAL A 22 -6.74 14.78 6.27
CA VAL A 22 -7.04 13.35 6.35
C VAL A 22 -8.53 13.12 6.07
N GLN A 23 -9.43 13.88 6.69
CA GLN A 23 -10.87 13.69 6.52
C GLN A 23 -11.31 13.96 5.07
N LEU A 24 -10.73 14.96 4.40
CA LEU A 24 -10.98 15.21 2.99
C LEU A 24 -10.55 14.01 2.12
N TYR A 25 -9.33 13.52 2.32
CA TYR A 25 -8.81 12.35 1.61
C TYR A 25 -9.68 11.10 1.85
N LEU A 26 -10.06 10.83 3.10
CA LEU A 26 -10.90 9.68 3.46
C LEU A 26 -12.28 9.76 2.80
N ARG A 27 -12.88 10.96 2.72
CA ARG A 27 -14.15 11.17 2.03
C ARG A 27 -14.03 10.94 0.52
N GLU A 28 -12.97 11.44 -0.11
CA GLU A 28 -12.75 11.24 -1.55
C GLU A 28 -12.60 9.77 -1.91
N MET A 29 -11.77 9.01 -1.18
CA MET A 29 -11.62 7.58 -1.45
C MET A 29 -12.90 6.78 -1.18
N ALA A 30 -13.73 7.20 -0.21
CA ALA A 30 -14.96 6.52 0.14
C ALA A 30 -16.04 6.63 -0.96
N ARG A 31 -15.96 7.63 -1.84
CA ARG A 31 -16.86 7.78 -3.00
C ARG A 31 -16.64 6.72 -4.07
N THR A 32 -15.49 6.06 -4.06
CA THR A 32 -15.14 5.06 -5.07
C THR A 32 -15.69 3.69 -4.65
N ALA A 33 -16.55 3.11 -5.49
CA ALA A 33 -17.06 1.76 -5.26
C ALA A 33 -15.94 0.71 -5.29
N LEU A 34 -16.07 -0.30 -4.42
CA LEU A 34 -15.19 -1.47 -4.40
C LEU A 34 -15.40 -2.32 -5.65
N LEU A 35 -14.35 -3.03 -6.05
CA LEU A 35 -14.38 -3.93 -7.21
C LEU A 35 -14.68 -5.37 -6.79
N THR A 36 -15.33 -6.09 -7.68
CA THR A 36 -15.45 -7.54 -7.68
C THR A 36 -14.20 -8.19 -8.29
N ALA A 37 -14.07 -9.52 -8.16
CA ALA A 37 -12.94 -10.24 -8.81
C ALA A 37 -12.97 -10.08 -10.34
N GLU A 38 -14.16 -10.11 -10.93
CA GLU A 38 -14.32 -10.04 -12.38
C GLU A 38 -13.93 -8.65 -12.89
N GLU A 39 -14.32 -7.60 -12.18
CA GLU A 39 -13.91 -6.23 -12.49
C GLU A 39 -12.39 -6.01 -12.30
N GLU A 40 -11.77 -6.60 -11.27
CA GLU A 40 -10.31 -6.58 -11.10
C GLU A 40 -9.60 -7.19 -12.32
N VAL A 41 -10.11 -8.32 -12.83
CA VAL A 41 -9.56 -9.00 -14.02
C VAL A 41 -9.79 -8.17 -15.29
N ASP A 42 -10.97 -7.58 -15.48
CA ASP A 42 -11.26 -6.71 -16.63
C ASP A 42 -10.31 -5.50 -16.69
N LEU A 43 -10.17 -4.80 -15.56
CA LEU A 43 -9.29 -3.64 -15.47
C LEU A 43 -7.82 -4.02 -15.72
N ALA A 44 -7.37 -5.15 -15.19
CA ALA A 44 -6.01 -5.64 -15.42
C ALA A 44 -5.75 -5.95 -16.91
N LYS A 45 -6.70 -6.57 -17.62
CA LYS A 45 -6.61 -6.83 -19.06
C LYS A 45 -6.55 -5.55 -19.89
N ARG A 46 -7.41 -4.58 -19.57
CA ARG A 46 -7.44 -3.27 -20.25
C ARG A 46 -6.16 -2.49 -20.01
N TYR A 47 -5.61 -2.55 -18.80
CA TYR A 47 -4.32 -1.95 -18.50
C TYR A 47 -3.18 -2.60 -19.31
N GLU A 48 -3.11 -3.93 -19.36
CA GLU A 48 -2.11 -4.67 -20.16
C GLU A 48 -2.22 -4.32 -21.66
N ALA A 49 -3.44 -4.25 -22.20
CA ALA A 49 -3.67 -3.83 -23.58
C ALA A 49 -3.23 -2.38 -23.85
N GLY A 50 -3.43 -1.48 -22.88
CA GLY A 50 -2.96 -0.09 -22.94
C GLY A 50 -1.45 0.01 -22.98
N LEU A 51 -0.74 -0.75 -22.13
CA LEU A 51 0.73 -0.82 -22.14
C LEU A 51 1.28 -1.32 -23.48
N GLU A 52 0.65 -2.35 -24.05
CA GLU A 52 1.04 -2.84 -25.37
C GLU A 52 0.80 -1.79 -26.47
N ALA A 53 -0.32 -1.06 -26.40
CA ALA A 53 -0.61 0.00 -27.34
C ALA A 53 0.40 1.15 -27.24
N GLU A 54 0.80 1.54 -26.02
CA GLU A 54 1.85 2.51 -25.76
C GLU A 54 3.20 2.05 -26.33
N ARG A 55 3.59 0.80 -26.08
CA ARG A 55 4.82 0.21 -26.62
C ARG A 55 4.86 0.29 -28.15
N VAL A 56 3.78 -0.12 -28.82
CA VAL A 56 3.69 -0.09 -30.28
C VAL A 56 3.79 1.34 -30.82
N LEU A 57 3.19 2.33 -30.14
CA LEU A 57 3.28 3.74 -30.52
C LEU A 57 4.72 4.29 -30.44
N VAL A 58 5.49 3.83 -29.44
CA VAL A 58 6.90 4.21 -29.25
C VAL A 58 7.81 3.52 -30.28
N GLU A 59 7.68 2.21 -30.45
CA GLU A 59 8.56 1.43 -31.33
C GLU A 59 8.32 1.69 -32.82
N LYS A 60 7.07 2.02 -33.21
CA LYS A 60 6.68 2.21 -34.61
C LYS A 60 6.14 3.62 -34.84
N PRO A 61 7.01 4.64 -34.96
CA PRO A 61 6.57 6.03 -35.12
C PRO A 61 5.86 6.31 -36.46
N LYS A 62 6.15 5.52 -37.51
CA LYS A 62 5.60 5.68 -38.87
C LYS A 62 4.36 4.80 -39.12
N LEU A 63 3.40 4.82 -38.20
CA LEU A 63 2.12 4.12 -38.36
C LEU A 63 1.11 4.95 -39.17
N ALA A 64 0.24 4.27 -39.92
CA ALA A 64 -0.89 4.91 -40.58
C ALA A 64 -1.76 5.69 -39.56
N ALA A 65 -2.25 6.86 -39.94
CA ALA A 65 -2.99 7.76 -39.04
C ALA A 65 -4.19 7.09 -38.37
N LYS A 66 -4.92 6.23 -39.11
CA LYS A 66 -6.03 5.42 -38.57
C LYS A 66 -5.57 4.50 -37.44
N ARG A 67 -4.50 3.73 -37.67
CA ARG A 67 -3.94 2.80 -36.69
C ARG A 67 -3.41 3.53 -35.46
N LYS A 68 -2.73 4.65 -35.66
CA LYS A 68 -2.24 5.52 -34.58
C LYS A 68 -3.40 5.99 -33.69
N ARG A 69 -4.51 6.43 -34.29
CA ARG A 69 -5.72 6.86 -33.56
C ARG A 69 -6.37 5.73 -32.76
N GLU A 70 -6.39 4.51 -33.29
CA GLU A 70 -6.88 3.33 -32.57
C GLU A 70 -6.02 3.02 -31.35
N LEU A 71 -4.70 2.99 -31.51
CA LEU A 71 -3.77 2.72 -30.40
C LEU A 71 -3.87 3.77 -29.29
N PHE A 72 -3.98 5.05 -29.63
CA PHE A 72 -4.21 6.10 -28.62
C PHE A 72 -5.50 5.92 -27.82
N LYS A 73 -6.56 5.36 -28.43
CA LYS A 73 -7.79 5.05 -27.70
C LYS A 73 -7.56 3.94 -26.68
N VAL A 74 -6.80 2.90 -27.06
CA VAL A 74 -6.48 1.75 -26.19
C VAL A 74 -5.53 2.18 -25.07
N ASP A 75 -4.48 2.94 -25.37
CA ASP A 75 -3.57 3.52 -24.37
C ASP A 75 -4.33 4.33 -23.31
N ARG A 76 -5.20 5.25 -23.76
CA ARG A 76 -6.02 6.06 -22.85
C ARG A 76 -6.97 5.21 -22.01
N ASP A 77 -7.53 4.14 -22.59
CA ASP A 77 -8.40 3.23 -21.85
C ASP A 77 -7.62 2.46 -20.78
N GLY A 78 -6.42 1.98 -21.09
CA GLY A 78 -5.54 1.32 -20.13
C GLY A 78 -5.09 2.25 -18.99
N LYS A 79 -4.81 3.52 -19.28
CA LYS A 79 -4.53 4.54 -18.25
C LYS A 79 -5.70 4.72 -17.29
N ARG A 80 -6.93 4.82 -17.82
CA ARG A 80 -8.16 4.88 -17.02
C ARG A 80 -8.38 3.60 -16.21
N ALA A 81 -8.06 2.44 -16.78
CA ALA A 81 -8.18 1.17 -16.07
C ALA A 81 -7.22 1.08 -14.88
N LYS A 82 -5.96 1.53 -15.06
CA LYS A 82 -4.97 1.66 -13.97
C LYS A 82 -5.48 2.61 -12.88
N GLU A 83 -5.92 3.80 -13.26
CA GLU A 83 -6.47 4.79 -12.31
C GLU A 83 -7.64 4.22 -11.51
N ARG A 84 -8.59 3.55 -12.17
CA ARG A 84 -9.74 2.93 -11.52
C ARG A 84 -9.33 1.83 -10.55
N LEU A 85 -8.39 0.97 -10.94
CA LEU A 85 -7.88 -0.12 -10.10
C LEU A 85 -7.17 0.42 -8.85
N VAL A 86 -6.37 1.50 -8.99
CA VAL A 86 -5.74 2.18 -7.86
C VAL A 86 -6.79 2.81 -6.93
N GLN A 87 -7.70 3.62 -7.47
CA GLN A 87 -8.70 4.35 -6.69
C GLN A 87 -9.60 3.43 -5.86
N ALA A 88 -10.04 2.32 -6.44
CA ALA A 88 -10.88 1.35 -5.74
C ALA A 88 -10.18 0.67 -4.55
N ASN A 89 -8.84 0.69 -4.53
CA ASN A 89 -8.02 0.03 -3.53
C ASN A 89 -7.36 0.98 -2.51
N LEU A 90 -7.62 2.30 -2.58
CA LEU A 90 -7.08 3.26 -1.60
C LEU A 90 -7.51 2.94 -0.15
N ARG A 91 -8.72 2.38 0.02
CA ARG A 91 -9.22 1.94 1.34
C ARG A 91 -8.36 0.84 1.97
N LEU A 92 -7.79 -0.05 1.15
CA LEU A 92 -6.85 -1.09 1.61
C LEU A 92 -5.55 -0.46 2.11
N VAL A 93 -5.06 0.59 1.43
CA VAL A 93 -3.85 1.30 1.88
C VAL A 93 -4.04 1.89 3.26
N VAL A 94 -5.15 2.60 3.49
CA VAL A 94 -5.45 3.18 4.80
C VAL A 94 -5.53 2.12 5.89
N SER A 95 -6.19 0.98 5.63
CA SER A 95 -6.32 -0.09 6.63
C SER A 95 -4.99 -0.78 6.98
N VAL A 96 -4.01 -0.78 6.07
CA VAL A 96 -2.65 -1.23 6.34
C VAL A 96 -1.86 -0.15 7.07
N ALA A 97 -1.90 1.10 6.59
CA ALA A 97 -1.15 2.24 7.14
C ALA A 97 -1.52 2.55 8.59
N LYS A 98 -2.80 2.41 8.97
CA LYS A 98 -3.26 2.62 10.36
C LYS A 98 -2.48 1.77 11.39
N ARG A 99 -2.01 0.57 11.01
CA ARG A 99 -1.23 -0.30 11.92
C ARG A 99 0.19 0.21 12.19
N TYR A 100 0.66 1.18 11.42
CA TYR A 100 1.98 1.80 11.54
C TYR A 100 1.95 3.18 12.21
N GLN A 101 0.78 3.64 12.65
CA GLN A 101 0.67 4.90 13.40
C GLN A 101 1.48 4.84 14.70
N GLY A 102 1.99 6.00 15.12
CA GLY A 102 2.84 6.11 16.32
C GLY A 102 4.30 5.70 16.11
N GLN A 103 4.70 5.27 14.90
CA GLN A 103 6.09 4.90 14.58
C GLN A 103 6.93 6.06 14.01
N GLY A 104 6.55 7.31 14.32
CA GLY A 104 7.33 8.50 13.96
C GLY A 104 6.99 9.16 12.61
N LEU A 105 6.02 8.62 11.85
CA LEU A 105 5.47 9.28 10.66
C LEU A 105 3.98 9.64 10.86
N PRO A 106 3.53 10.82 10.39
CA PRO A 106 2.11 11.16 10.28
C PRO A 106 1.33 10.14 9.45
N LEU A 107 0.03 9.99 9.73
CA LEU A 107 -0.83 9.04 9.00
C LEU A 107 -0.88 9.33 7.49
N LEU A 108 -0.91 10.60 7.08
CA LEU A 108 -0.88 10.96 5.66
C LEU A 108 0.37 10.45 4.99
N ASP A 109 1.55 10.64 5.60
CA ASP A 109 2.81 10.17 5.03
C ASP A 109 2.84 8.64 4.93
N LEU A 110 2.34 7.92 5.94
CA LEU A 110 2.19 6.47 5.88
C LEU A 110 1.26 6.04 4.74
N ILE A 111 0.14 6.74 4.54
CA ILE A 111 -0.78 6.49 3.43
C ILE A 111 -0.08 6.74 2.09
N GLN A 112 0.70 7.82 1.96
CA GLN A 112 1.42 8.11 0.73
C GLN A 112 2.47 7.04 0.40
N GLU A 113 3.24 6.57 1.39
CA GLU A 113 4.15 5.43 1.20
C GLU A 113 3.40 4.16 0.77
N GLY A 114 2.26 3.89 1.42
CA GLY A 114 1.40 2.77 1.06
C GLY A 114 0.82 2.89 -0.36
N ASN A 115 0.47 4.10 -0.81
CA ASN A 115 -0.01 4.38 -2.17
C ASN A 115 1.09 4.09 -3.21
N LEU A 116 2.36 4.38 -2.91
CA LEU A 116 3.49 3.99 -3.75
C LEU A 116 3.69 2.46 -3.79
N GLY A 117 3.38 1.75 -2.70
CA GLY A 117 3.33 0.29 -2.67
C GLY A 117 2.19 -0.26 -3.52
N LEU A 118 0.99 0.31 -3.40
CA LEU A 118 -0.19 -0.06 -4.18
C LEU A 118 0.05 0.13 -5.69
N LEU A 119 0.65 1.24 -6.10
CA LEU A 119 0.96 1.50 -7.52
C LEU A 119 1.86 0.39 -8.09
N ARG A 120 2.90 0.01 -7.34
CA ARG A 120 3.79 -1.11 -7.70
C ARG A 120 3.06 -2.45 -7.74
N ALA A 121 2.10 -2.67 -6.84
CA ALA A 121 1.27 -3.86 -6.87
C ALA A 121 0.41 -3.92 -8.15
N VAL A 122 -0.20 -2.81 -8.55
CA VAL A 122 -0.97 -2.71 -9.81
C VAL A 122 -0.09 -3.00 -11.02
N GLU A 123 1.12 -2.47 -11.05
CA GLU A 123 2.07 -2.67 -12.16
C GLU A 123 2.54 -4.12 -12.31
N LYS A 124 2.58 -4.88 -11.21
CA LYS A 124 3.08 -6.25 -11.17
C LYS A 124 1.98 -7.31 -11.00
N PHE A 125 0.72 -6.89 -10.96
CA PHE A 125 -0.40 -7.80 -10.71
C PHE A 125 -0.61 -8.73 -11.90
N ASP A 126 -0.68 -10.03 -11.62
CA ASP A 126 -0.94 -11.07 -12.61
C ASP A 126 -2.32 -11.69 -12.36
N TYR A 127 -3.29 -11.24 -13.15
CA TYR A 127 -4.69 -11.68 -13.05
C TYR A 127 -4.88 -13.16 -13.43
N ARG A 128 -3.92 -13.77 -14.13
CA ARG A 128 -4.01 -15.16 -14.61
C ARG A 128 -3.84 -16.18 -13.48
N ARG A 129 -3.29 -15.75 -12.34
CA ARG A 129 -3.09 -16.60 -11.15
C ARG A 129 -4.36 -16.88 -10.35
N GLY A 130 -5.46 -16.20 -10.65
CA GLY A 130 -6.77 -16.46 -10.02
C GLY A 130 -6.91 -16.00 -8.56
N TYR A 131 -5.92 -15.28 -8.01
CA TYR A 131 -6.02 -14.67 -6.68
C TYR A 131 -6.58 -13.26 -6.76
N LYS A 132 -7.33 -12.87 -5.72
CA LYS A 132 -7.82 -11.49 -5.54
C LYS A 132 -6.66 -10.50 -5.50
N PHE A 133 -6.87 -9.31 -6.06
CA PHE A 133 -5.85 -8.26 -6.08
C PHE A 133 -5.37 -7.87 -4.66
N SER A 134 -6.29 -7.78 -3.70
CA SER A 134 -6.01 -7.41 -2.31
C SER A 134 -4.98 -8.31 -1.63
N THR A 135 -4.99 -9.62 -1.92
CA THR A 135 -4.02 -10.60 -1.40
C THR A 135 -2.60 -10.23 -1.81
N TYR A 136 -2.41 -9.89 -3.09
CA TYR A 136 -1.12 -9.50 -3.63
C TYR A 136 -0.69 -8.09 -3.17
N ALA A 137 -1.62 -7.14 -3.23
CA ALA A 137 -1.36 -5.74 -2.91
C ALA A 137 -0.95 -5.52 -1.45
N THR A 138 -1.52 -6.29 -0.52
CA THR A 138 -1.23 -6.16 0.92
C THR A 138 0.27 -6.28 1.21
N TRP A 139 0.99 -7.17 0.54
CA TRP A 139 2.43 -7.35 0.74
C TRP A 139 3.23 -6.11 0.31
N TRP A 140 2.95 -5.59 -0.89
CA TRP A 140 3.61 -4.40 -1.42
C TRP A 140 3.31 -3.14 -0.60
N ILE A 141 2.06 -2.97 -0.15
CA ILE A 141 1.66 -1.85 0.70
C ILE A 141 2.41 -1.94 2.03
N ARG A 142 2.39 -3.11 2.68
CA ARG A 142 3.08 -3.32 3.97
C ARG A 142 4.58 -3.05 3.86
N GLN A 143 5.22 -3.56 2.81
CA GLN A 143 6.63 -3.33 2.56
C GLN A 143 6.95 -1.85 2.35
N ALA A 144 6.15 -1.14 1.55
CA ALA A 144 6.38 0.27 1.27
C ALA A 144 6.21 1.13 2.53
N VAL A 145 5.14 0.91 3.31
CA VAL A 145 4.92 1.62 4.57
C VAL A 145 6.04 1.33 5.58
N GLY A 146 6.39 0.05 5.77
CA GLY A 146 7.46 -0.34 6.70
C GLY A 146 8.82 0.24 6.32
N ARG A 147 9.13 0.31 5.01
CA ARG A 147 10.33 0.98 4.51
C ARG A 147 10.28 2.49 4.74
N GLY A 148 9.15 3.12 4.47
CA GLY A 148 8.94 4.56 4.74
C GLY A 148 9.22 4.90 6.20
N VAL A 149 8.69 4.11 7.14
CA VAL A 149 8.97 4.25 8.57
C VAL A 149 10.46 4.11 8.89
N ALA A 150 11.13 3.10 8.32
CA ALA A 150 12.56 2.88 8.56
C ALA A 150 13.44 4.03 8.01
N ASP A 151 13.10 4.57 6.84
CA ASP A 151 13.89 5.58 6.15
C ASP A 151 13.60 7.02 6.64
N LYS A 152 12.36 7.30 7.07
CA LYS A 152 11.87 8.67 7.34
C LYS A 152 11.27 8.89 8.73
N GLY A 153 10.97 7.83 9.49
CA GLY A 153 10.26 7.94 10.78
C GLY A 153 11.10 8.47 11.94
N ARG A 154 12.37 8.81 11.71
CA ARG A 154 13.25 9.38 12.74
C ARG A 154 13.87 10.67 12.26
N THR A 155 14.00 11.64 13.18
CA THR A 155 14.72 12.90 12.94
C THR A 155 16.17 12.66 12.51
N ILE A 156 16.83 11.69 13.13
CA ILE A 156 18.17 11.23 12.74
C ILE A 156 18.01 9.86 12.07
N ARG A 157 18.30 9.82 10.77
CA ARG A 157 18.14 8.62 9.95
C ARG A 157 19.13 7.53 10.38
N LEU A 158 18.61 6.32 10.59
CA LEU A 158 19.43 5.12 10.75
C LEU A 158 19.30 4.22 9.52
N PRO A 159 20.35 3.46 9.16
CA PRO A 159 20.23 2.40 8.15
C PRO A 159 19.17 1.36 8.53
N VAL A 160 18.50 0.78 7.52
CA VAL A 160 17.40 -0.19 7.73
C VAL A 160 17.82 -1.40 8.57
N HIS A 161 19.02 -1.96 8.33
CA HIS A 161 19.53 -3.09 9.12
C HIS A 161 19.74 -2.72 10.61
N MET A 162 20.07 -1.47 10.92
CA MET A 162 20.16 -1.01 12.32
C MET A 162 18.77 -0.88 12.93
N MET A 163 17.78 -0.42 12.18
CA MET A 163 16.39 -0.36 12.63
C MET A 163 15.80 -1.75 12.92
N GLU A 164 16.18 -2.77 12.14
CA GLU A 164 15.80 -4.15 12.41
C GLU A 164 16.38 -4.66 13.73
N ARG A 165 17.67 -4.37 14.02
CA ARG A 165 18.29 -4.69 15.30
C ARG A 165 17.60 -3.99 16.47
N VAL A 166 17.25 -2.72 16.32
CA VAL A 166 16.50 -1.95 17.35
C VAL A 166 15.13 -2.58 17.60
N ARG A 167 14.37 -2.91 16.56
CA ARG A 167 13.06 -3.56 16.73
C ARG A 167 13.16 -4.92 17.40
N ARG A 168 14.19 -5.72 17.05
CA ARG A 168 14.45 -7.02 17.68
C ARG A 168 14.77 -6.86 19.17
N ALA A 169 15.64 -5.90 19.52
CA ALA A 169 15.96 -5.61 20.91
C ALA A 169 14.72 -5.17 21.71
N LEU A 170 13.89 -4.27 21.16
CA LEU A 170 12.66 -3.82 21.82
C LEU A 170 11.61 -4.93 21.96
N SER A 171 11.50 -5.83 20.98
CA SER A 171 10.62 -7.01 21.10
C SER A 171 11.11 -7.92 22.23
N MET A 172 12.40 -8.26 22.22
CA MET A 172 12.97 -9.16 23.21
C MET A 172 12.91 -8.58 24.63
N GLN A 173 13.12 -7.27 24.77
CA GLN A 173 12.94 -6.58 26.04
C GLN A 173 11.51 -6.77 26.57
N ARG A 174 10.49 -6.66 25.70
CA ARG A 174 9.09 -6.88 26.09
C ARG A 174 8.83 -8.34 26.48
N ASP A 175 9.32 -9.28 25.68
CA ASP A 175 9.13 -10.72 25.92
C ASP A 175 9.81 -11.16 27.24
N LEU A 176 11.00 -10.63 27.52
CA LEU A 176 11.72 -10.84 28.78
C LEU A 176 11.01 -10.15 29.95
N ALA A 177 10.50 -8.94 29.75
CA ALA A 177 9.77 -8.22 30.78
C ALA A 177 8.49 -8.97 31.22
N GLU A 178 7.78 -9.56 30.27
CA GLU A 178 6.62 -10.40 30.54
C GLU A 178 7.02 -11.69 31.27
N SER A 179 8.11 -12.33 30.84
CA SER A 179 8.60 -13.58 31.44
C SER A 179 9.14 -13.39 32.87
N PHE A 180 9.81 -12.28 33.15
CA PHE A 180 10.41 -11.99 34.46
C PHE A 180 9.46 -11.25 35.41
N GLY A 181 8.36 -10.68 34.90
CA GLY A 181 7.49 -9.78 35.65
C GLY A 181 8.17 -8.47 36.07
N ARG A 182 9.32 -8.14 35.46
CA ARG A 182 10.09 -6.91 35.69
C ARG A 182 10.88 -6.54 34.43
N GLU A 183 11.31 -5.29 34.30
CA GLU A 183 12.23 -4.90 33.23
C GLU A 183 13.54 -5.72 33.30
N PRO A 184 14.03 -6.26 32.16
CA PRO A 184 15.30 -6.98 32.10
C PRO A 184 16.49 -6.01 32.22
N THR A 185 17.61 -6.50 32.74
CA THR A 185 18.86 -5.73 32.78
C THR A 185 19.53 -5.70 31.40
N LEU A 186 20.48 -4.78 31.20
CA LEU A 186 21.24 -4.69 29.95
C LEU A 186 22.04 -5.97 29.66
N GLU A 187 22.55 -6.63 30.69
CA GLU A 187 23.30 -7.87 30.59
C GLU A 187 22.40 -9.04 30.16
N GLU A 188 21.20 -9.14 30.75
CA GLU A 188 20.17 -10.13 30.37
C GLU A 188 19.75 -9.95 28.92
N LEU A 189 19.53 -8.70 28.49
CA LEU A 189 19.15 -8.39 27.12
C LEU A 189 20.28 -8.67 26.12
N ALA A 190 21.54 -8.37 26.49
CA ALA A 190 22.70 -8.63 25.64
C ALA A 190 22.97 -10.13 25.46
N GLY A 191 22.84 -10.92 26.52
CA GLY A 191 23.01 -12.37 26.47
C GLY A 191 22.06 -13.05 25.49
N GLU A 192 20.82 -12.57 25.39
CA GLU A 192 19.82 -13.14 24.48
C GLU A 192 19.90 -12.57 23.05
N LEU A 193 20.43 -11.36 22.88
CA LEU A 193 20.61 -10.72 21.56
C LEU A 193 21.76 -11.33 20.76
N GLY A 194 22.76 -11.92 21.43
CA GLY A 194 23.99 -12.46 20.83
C GLY A 194 25.06 -11.40 20.61
#